data_AF-A0A969SYQ9-F1
#
_entry.id   AF-A0A969SYQ9-F1
#
_cell.length_a   1.000
_cell.length_b   1.000
_cell.length_c   1.000
_cell.angle_alpha   90.00
_cell.angle_beta   90.00
_cell.angle_gamma   90.00
#
_symmetry.space_group_name_H-M   'P 1'
#
loop_
_entity.id
_entity.type
_entity.pdbx_description
1 polymer ?
#
loop_
_entity_poly.entity_id
_entity_poly.type
_entity_poly.pdbx_seq_one_letter_code
_entity_poly.pdbx_strand_id
1 'polypeptide(L)' 'MYEKITPPTTGATVTFENGKPIVPDNPIIPFIRGDGTGVDLWPASQRVLDAAIETAYGGQ' A
#
# COMPACT_ATOMS: atom_id res chain seq x y z
N MET A 1 5.23 -13.96 -13.24
CA MET A 1 6.11 -12.82 -12.89
C MET A 1 5.85 -11.70 -13.86
N TYR A 2 5.82 -10.45 -13.39
CA TYR A 2 5.69 -9.30 -14.26
C TYR A 2 7.06 -8.97 -14.88
N GLU A 3 7.05 -8.37 -16.06
CA GLU A 3 8.29 -8.05 -16.78
C GLU A 3 9.08 -6.92 -16.09
N LYS A 4 8.39 -5.97 -15.46
CA LYS A 4 8.99 -4.70 -14.99
C LYS A 4 8.78 -4.39 -13.51
N ILE A 5 8.03 -5.23 -12.80
CA ILE A 5 7.73 -5.01 -11.38
C ILE A 5 7.96 -6.28 -10.57
N THR A 6 8.67 -6.12 -9.46
CA THR A 6 8.88 -7.18 -8.48
C THR A 6 8.18 -6.73 -7.20
N PRO A 7 7.21 -7.52 -6.69
CA PRO A 7 6.59 -7.23 -5.40
C PRO A 7 7.65 -7.12 -4.29
N PRO A 8 7.38 -6.35 -3.22
CA PRO A 8 8.26 -6.34 -2.05
C PRO A 8 8.39 -7.74 -1.44
N THR A 9 9.51 -7.99 -0.77
CA THR A 9 9.76 -9.25 -0.05
C THR A 9 9.01 -9.34 1.28
N THR A 10 8.41 -8.24 1.72
CA THR A 10 7.60 -8.13 2.94
C THR A 10 6.16 -7.74 2.61
N GLY A 11 5.24 -8.11 3.51
CA GLY A 11 3.81 -7.93 3.34
C GLY A 11 3.13 -9.11 2.62
N ALA A 12 1.80 -9.09 2.59
CA ALA A 12 0.98 -10.12 1.98
C ALA A 12 -0.01 -9.52 0.97
N THR A 13 -0.33 -10.27 -0.08
CA THR A 13 -1.30 -9.83 -1.09
C THR A 13 -2.72 -9.84 -0.54
N VAL A 14 -3.47 -8.79 -0.83
CA VAL A 14 -4.93 -8.79 -0.64
C VAL A 14 -5.54 -9.82 -1.59
N THR A 15 -6.39 -10.70 -1.06
CA THR A 15 -7.11 -11.72 -1.83
C THR A 15 -8.61 -11.45 -1.79
N PHE A 16 -9.39 -12.17 -2.59
CA PHE A 16 -10.85 -12.04 -2.61
C PHE A 16 -11.49 -13.41 -2.45
N GLU A 17 -12.49 -13.48 -1.58
CA GLU A 17 -13.33 -14.66 -1.38
C GLU A 17 -14.80 -14.23 -1.40
N ASN A 18 -15.62 -14.88 -2.23
CA ASN A 18 -17.05 -14.59 -2.35
C ASN A 18 -17.37 -13.09 -2.58
N GLY A 19 -16.51 -12.41 -3.36
CA GLY A 19 -16.66 -10.98 -3.67
C GLY A 19 -16.24 -10.02 -2.55
N LYS A 20 -15.69 -10.52 -1.43
CA LYS A 20 -15.16 -9.70 -0.34
C LYS A 20 -13.64 -9.74 -0.30
N PRO A 21 -12.97 -8.60 -0.06
CA PRO A 21 -11.52 -8.61 0.12
C PRO A 21 -11.17 -9.24 1.47
N ILE A 22 -10.19 -10.13 1.45
CA ILE A 22 -9.49 -10.60 2.65
C ILE A 22 -8.20 -9.80 2.71
N VAL A 23 -8.14 -8.85 3.64
CA VAL A 23 -7.03 -7.92 3.82
C VAL A 23 -6.19 -8.38 5.02
N PRO A 24 -4.91 -8.71 4.83
CA PRO A 24 -3.99 -9.01 5.93
C PRO A 24 -3.55 -7.73 6.65
N ASP A 25 -3.03 -7.86 7.88
CA ASP A 25 -2.55 -6.73 8.71
C ASP A 25 -1.40 -5.95 8.04
N ASN A 26 -0.53 -6.63 7.29
CA ASN A 26 0.54 -6.00 6.50
C ASN A 26 0.32 -6.21 5.00
N PRO A 27 -0.59 -5.46 4.36
CA PRO A 27 -0.94 -5.65 2.96
C PRO A 27 0.06 -4.98 2.02
N ILE A 28 0.31 -5.62 0.87
CA ILE A 28 1.04 -4.99 -0.23
C ILE A 28 0.08 -4.08 -1.00
N ILE A 29 0.32 -2.77 -0.95
CA ILE A 29 -0.48 -1.75 -1.64
C ILE A 29 0.33 -1.18 -2.82
N PRO A 30 0.03 -1.55 -4.08
CA PRO A 30 0.65 -0.92 -5.23
C PRO A 30 0.14 0.51 -5.39
N PHE A 31 1.04 1.43 -5.73
CA PHE A 31 0.70 2.80 -6.07
C PHE A 31 1.35 3.22 -7.39
N ILE A 32 0.74 4.18 -8.06
CA ILE A 32 1.31 4.88 -9.20
C ILE A 32 1.49 6.32 -8.77
N ARG A 33 2.73 6.79 -8.76
CA ARG A 33 3.07 8.17 -8.36
C ARG A 33 2.37 9.23 -9.21
N GLY A 34 2.17 8.92 -10.49
CA GLY A 34 1.69 9.87 -11.50
C GLY A 34 2.77 10.86 -11.93
N ASP A 35 2.41 11.75 -12.85
CA ASP A 35 3.28 12.78 -13.41
C ASP A 35 3.08 14.14 -12.71
N GLY A 36 3.92 15.12 -13.06
CA GLY A 36 3.81 16.49 -12.53
C GLY A 36 3.93 16.54 -11.01
N THR A 37 2.93 17.13 -10.34
CA THR A 37 2.89 17.28 -8.88
C THR A 37 2.77 15.95 -8.13
N GLY A 38 2.50 14.84 -8.81
CA GLY A 38 2.49 13.51 -8.19
C GLY A 38 3.81 13.14 -7.50
N VAL A 39 4.93 13.67 -8.01
CA VAL A 39 6.26 13.50 -7.42
C VAL A 39 6.35 14.09 -6.01
N ASP A 40 5.65 15.19 -5.76
CA ASP A 40 5.66 15.89 -4.46
C ASP A 40 4.52 15.43 -3.55
N LEU A 41 3.33 15.18 -4.12
CA LEU A 41 2.13 14.84 -3.36
C LEU A 41 2.13 13.42 -2.82
N TRP A 42 2.66 12.44 -3.58
CA TRP A 42 2.64 11.06 -3.14
C TRP A 42 3.48 10.82 -1.87
N PRO A 43 4.74 11.31 -1.77
CA PRO A 43 5.52 11.17 -0.54
C PRO A 43 4.86 11.84 0.68
N ALA A 44 4.12 12.92 0.48
CA ALA A 44 3.36 13.55 1.55
C ALA A 44 2.16 12.69 1.98
N SER A 45 1.41 12.16 1.01
CA SER A 45 0.26 11.29 1.25
C SER A 45 0.65 10.01 2.00
N GLN A 46 1.76 9.37 1.59
CA GLN A 46 2.26 8.18 2.25
C GLN A 46 2.56 8.43 3.75
N ARG A 47 3.24 9.54 4.09
CA ARG A 47 3.54 9.88 5.49
C ARG A 47 2.28 10.05 6.34
N VAL A 48 1.23 10.62 5.78
CA VAL A 48 -0.06 10.79 6.47
C VAL A 48 -0.73 9.43 6.71
N LEU A 49 -0.70 8.54 5.72
CA LEU A 49 -1.26 7.19 5.85
C LEU A 49 -0.48 6.37 6.90
N ASP A 50 0.85 6.37 6.83
CA ASP A 50 1.70 5.64 7.78
C ASP A 50 1.44 6.11 9.24
N ALA A 51 1.37 7.43 9.46
CA ALA A 51 1.08 7.99 10.78
C ALA A 51 -0.35 7.71 11.26
N ALA A 52 -1.32 7.67 10.35
CA ALA A 52 -2.70 7.33 10.68
C ALA A 52 -2.83 5.86 11.13
N ILE A 53 -2.13 4.94 10.46
CA ILE A 53 -2.08 3.52 10.83
C ILE A 53 -1.41 3.37 12.21
N GLU A 54 -0.27 4.02 12.43
CA GLU A 54 0.41 4.04 13.73
C GLU A 54 -0.53 4.53 14.84
N THR A 55 -1.26 5.61 14.59
CA THR A 55 -2.15 6.21 15.60
C THR A 55 -3.38 5.34 15.88
N ALA A 56 -4.00 4.78 14.86
CA ALA A 56 -5.25 4.04 14.99
C ALA A 56 -5.04 2.61 15.50
N TYR A 57 -3.91 2.00 15.14
CA TYR A 57 -3.69 0.55 15.28
C TYR A 57 -2.32 0.18 15.86
N GLY A 58 -1.48 1.15 16.24
CA GLY A 58 -0.15 0.88 16.79
C GLY A 58 0.82 0.29 15.77
N GLY A 59 0.63 0.61 14.49
CA GLY A 59 1.46 0.15 13.39
C GLY A 59 1.07 -1.22 12.83
N GLN A 60 -0.15 -1.70 13.16
CA GLN A 60 -0.72 -2.95 12.67
C GLN A 60 -1.95 -2.75 11.78
#